data_AF-A0A011QMD5-F1
#
_entry.id   AF-A0A011QMD5-F1
#
_cell.length_a   1.000
_cell.length_b   1.000
_cell.length_c   1.000
_cell.angle_alpha   90.00
_cell.angle_beta   90.00
_cell.angle_gamma   90.00
#
_symmetry.space_group_name_H-M   'P 1'
#
loop_
_entity.id
_entity.type
_entity.pdbx_description
1 polymer ?
#
loop_
_entity_poly.entity_id
_entity_poly.type
_entity_poly.pdbx_seq_one_letter_code
_entity_poly.pdbx_strand_id
1 'polypeptide(L)'
;MLTPDECLRMPGAIKNASGDIDEAGDMVVYVAGYPAIYGKQPIYGKQPLYFKDPVFQARAAIPAPQNSDKLLHVHAVPAAEAITI
;
A
#
# COMPACT_ATOMS: atom_id res chain seq x y z
N MET A 1 3.53 -21.05 -1.75
CA MET A 1 3.33 -20.62 -0.34
C MET A 1 4.71 -20.44 0.26
N LEU A 2 4.96 -19.33 0.97
CA LEU A 2 6.23 -19.08 1.64
C LEU A 2 6.27 -19.92 2.92
N THR A 3 7.39 -20.56 3.22
CA THR A 3 7.56 -21.32 4.46
C THR A 3 7.78 -20.38 5.65
N PRO A 4 7.42 -20.79 6.88
CA PRO A 4 7.68 -19.96 8.06
C PRO A 4 9.15 -19.57 8.24
N ASP A 5 10.08 -20.47 7.91
CA ASP A 5 11.52 -20.19 7.98
C ASP A 5 11.95 -19.11 6.96
N GLU A 6 11.39 -19.14 5.76
CA GLU A 6 11.63 -18.10 4.76
C GLU A 6 11.07 -16.75 5.21
N CYS A 7 9.89 -16.70 5.85
CA CYS A 7 9.33 -15.47 6.42
C CYS A 7 10.23 -14.87 7.50
N LEU A 8 10.80 -15.70 8.37
CA LEU A 8 11.60 -15.25 9.52
C LEU A 8 12.99 -14.75 9.12
N ARG A 9 13.49 -15.15 7.95
CA ARG A 9 14.82 -14.75 7.44
C ARG A 9 14.77 -13.52 6.55
N MET A 10 13.60 -12.95 6.30
CA MET A 10 13.46 -11.70 5.56
C MET A 10 13.99 -10.53 6.40
N PRO A 11 15.07 -9.84 5.97
CA PRO A 11 15.54 -8.64 6.62
C PRO A 11 14.48 -7.54 6.61
N GLY A 12 14.13 -7.04 7.79
CA GLY A 12 13.28 -5.86 7.94
C GLY A 12 14.03 -4.57 7.58
N ALA A 13 13.29 -3.47 7.47
CA ALA A 13 13.87 -2.15 7.29
C ALA A 13 14.68 -1.72 8.53
N ILE A 14 15.85 -1.13 8.32
CA ILE A 14 16.70 -0.62 9.40
C ILE A 14 16.28 0.82 9.70
N LYS A 15 16.09 1.13 10.98
CA LYS A 15 15.67 2.46 11.45
C LYS A 15 16.79 3.19 12.18
N ASN A 16 16.83 4.51 12.04
CA ASN A 16 17.73 5.39 12.78
C ASN A 16 17.21 5.64 14.21
N ALA A 17 17.97 6.38 15.02
CA ALA A 17 17.61 6.72 16.40
C ALA A 17 16.31 7.56 16.52
N SER A 18 15.94 8.29 15.47
CA SER A 18 14.69 9.06 15.38
C SER A 18 13.49 8.20 14.97
N GLY A 19 13.72 6.93 14.60
CA GLY A 19 12.69 6.00 14.13
C GLY A 19 12.44 6.04 12.62
N ASP A 20 13.17 6.85 11.86
CA ASP A 20 13.04 6.92 10.40
C ASP A 20 13.75 5.73 9.74
N ILE A 21 13.27 5.32 8.57
CA ILE A 21 13.84 4.20 7.81
C ILE A 21 15.09 4.68 7.07
N ASP A 22 16.24 4.06 7.37
CA ASP A 22 17.49 4.30 6.69
C ASP A 22 17.76 3.24 5.61
N GLU A 23 17.59 1.95 5.88
CA GLU A 23 17.78 0.91 4.87
C GLU A 23 16.49 0.18 4.53
N ALA A 24 16.29 -0.06 3.23
CA ALA A 24 15.16 -0.81 2.72
C ALA A 24 15.23 -2.29 3.12
N GLY A 25 14.14 -2.78 3.71
CA GLY A 25 13.94 -4.21 3.95
C GLY A 25 13.52 -4.95 2.69
N ASP A 26 13.50 -6.27 2.81
CA ASP A 26 13.05 -7.16 1.74
C ASP A 26 11.53 -7.16 1.60
N MET A 27 11.04 -7.42 0.39
CA MET A 27 9.62 -7.44 0.06
C MET A 27 9.20 -8.76 -0.58
N VAL A 28 7.94 -9.17 -0.36
CA VAL A 28 7.28 -10.27 -1.08
C VAL A 28 6.18 -9.71 -1.97
N VAL A 29 6.12 -10.16 -3.22
CA VAL A 29 5.05 -9.81 -4.16
C VAL A 29 4.12 -11.00 -4.33
N TYR A 30 2.83 -10.77 -4.10
CA TYR A 30 1.77 -11.76 -4.30
C TYR A 30 0.96 -11.38 -5.54
N VAL A 31 0.94 -12.27 -6.53
CA VAL A 31 0.11 -12.14 -7.73
C VAL A 31 -0.94 -13.26 -7.72
N ALA A 32 -2.20 -12.91 -7.97
CA ALA A 32 -3.28 -13.89 -7.98
C ALA A 32 -2.99 -15.02 -8.99
N GLY A 33 -3.09 -16.27 -8.55
CA GLY A 33 -2.80 -17.45 -9.37
C GLY A 33 -1.33 -17.83 -9.49
N TYR A 34 -0.41 -17.08 -8.87
CA TYR A 34 1.03 -17.37 -8.89
C TYR A 34 1.61 -17.57 -7.48
N PRO A 35 2.66 -18.38 -7.33
CA PRO A 35 3.42 -18.44 -6.09
C PRO A 35 3.99 -17.07 -5.70
N ALA A 36 4.13 -16.84 -4.39
CA ALA A 36 4.76 -15.64 -3.85
C ALA A 36 6.18 -15.48 -4.40
N ILE A 37 6.49 -14.29 -4.92
CA ILE A 37 7.81 -13.97 -5.46
C ILE A 37 8.61 -13.30 -4.36
N TYR A 38 9.70 -13.95 -3.94
CA TYR A 38 10.64 -13.36 -3.02
C TYR A 38 11.71 -12.57 -3.76
N GLY A 39 11.90 -11.34 -3.28
CA GLY A 39 12.81 -10.34 -3.81
C GLY A 39 14.32 -10.60 -3.66
N LYS A 40 14.86 -11.75 -4.06
CA LYS A 40 16.31 -12.02 -3.91
C LYS A 40 17.19 -11.63 -5.10
N GLN A 41 16.60 -11.34 -6.26
CA GLN A 41 17.35 -10.86 -7.43
C GLN A 41 17.55 -9.34 -7.39
N PRO A 42 18.70 -8.83 -7.84
CA PRO A 42 19.12 -7.42 -7.68
C PRO A 42 18.21 -6.39 -8.37
N ILE A 43 17.14 -6.82 -9.04
CA ILE A 43 16.26 -5.96 -9.86
C ILE A 43 14.87 -5.77 -9.21
N TYR A 44 14.39 -6.60 -8.26
CA TYR A 44 12.95 -6.62 -7.89
C TYR A 44 12.58 -6.75 -6.41
N GLY A 45 13.52 -6.63 -5.47
CA GLY A 45 13.31 -7.25 -4.16
C GLY A 45 13.28 -6.45 -2.87
N LYS A 46 13.61 -5.16 -2.94
CA LYS A 46 13.63 -4.30 -1.75
C LYS A 46 12.49 -3.29 -1.77
N GLN A 47 12.02 -2.92 -0.59
CA GLN A 47 11.02 -1.87 -0.44
C GLN A 47 11.56 -0.56 -1.07
N PRO A 48 10.89 0.01 -2.09
CA PRO A 48 11.32 1.29 -2.65
C PRO A 48 11.08 2.41 -1.64
N LEU A 49 12.15 3.10 -1.24
CA LEU A 49 12.09 4.25 -0.35
C LEU A 49 11.84 5.52 -1.17
N TYR A 50 10.57 5.89 -1.34
CA TYR A 50 10.17 7.02 -2.19
C TYR A 50 10.85 8.35 -1.81
N PHE A 51 11.25 8.51 -0.54
CA PHE A 51 11.93 9.70 -0.04
C PHE A 51 13.44 9.72 -0.30
N LYS A 52 14.06 8.59 -0.67
CA LYS A 52 15.48 8.53 -1.07
C LYS A 52 15.66 8.75 -2.58
N ASP A 53 14.64 8.48 -3.37
CA ASP A 53 14.65 8.73 -4.81
C ASP A 53 14.01 10.09 -5.13
N PRO A 54 14.71 11.03 -5.77
CA PRO A 54 14.20 12.38 -6.01
C PRO A 54 12.98 12.40 -6.96
N VAL A 55 12.88 11.44 -7.89
CA VAL A 55 11.74 11.34 -8.82
C VAL A 55 10.51 10.84 -8.06
N PHE A 56 10.66 9.82 -7.23
CA PHE A 56 9.56 9.31 -6.42
C PHE A 56 9.14 10.30 -5.34
N GLN A 57 10.09 11.05 -4.76
CA GLN A 57 9.79 12.09 -3.80
C GLN A 57 8.95 13.20 -4.44
N ALA A 58 9.34 13.68 -5.62
CA ALA A 58 8.58 14.68 -6.36
C ALA A 58 7.16 14.20 -6.72
N ARG A 59 7.02 12.91 -7.09
CA ARG A 59 5.72 12.30 -7.40
C ARG A 59 4.83 12.07 -6.19
N ALA A 60 5.42 11.83 -5.03
CA ALA A 60 4.69 11.65 -3.77
C ALA A 60 4.27 12.99 -3.14
N ALA A 61 4.97 14.08 -3.47
CA ALA A 61 4.71 15.43 -2.97
C ALA A 61 3.47 16.10 -3.61
N ILE A 62 2.36 15.36 -3.73
CA ILE A 62 1.08 15.88 -4.22
C ILE A 62 0.34 16.52 -3.03
N PRO A 63 -0.16 17.76 -3.16
CA PRO A 63 -0.92 18.41 -2.10
C PRO A 63 -2.22 17.66 -1.82
N ALA A 64 -2.69 17.74 -0.57
CA ALA A 64 -3.98 17.18 -0.20
C ALA A 64 -5.11 17.77 -1.07
N PRO A 65 -6.09 16.95 -1.49
CA PRO A 65 -7.23 17.44 -2.26
C PRO A 65 -8.02 18.46 -1.43
N GLN A 66 -8.42 19.57 -2.06
CA GLN A 66 -9.16 20.64 -1.39
C GLN A 66 -10.57 20.22 -0.97
N ASN A 67 -11.14 19.26 -1.69
CA ASN A 67 -12.49 18.75 -1.46
C ASN A 67 -12.42 17.23 -1.35
N SER A 68 -13.12 16.67 -0.37
CA SER A 68 -13.38 15.23 -0.27
C SER A 68 -14.63 14.84 -1.06
N ASP A 69 -14.86 13.54 -1.20
CA ASP A 69 -16.14 13.02 -1.67
C ASP A 69 -17.29 13.56 -0.82
N LYS A 70 -18.41 13.86 -1.49
CA LYS A 70 -19.66 14.28 -0.86
C LYS A 70 -20.62 13.12 -0.89
N LEU A 71 -21.17 12.74 0.26
CA LEU A 71 -22.31 11.84 0.28
C LEU A 71 -23.47 12.54 -0.44
N LEU A 72 -24.07 11.86 -1.42
CA LEU A 72 -25.33 12.29 -1.99
C LEU A 72 -26.36 12.25 -0.85
N HIS A 73 -26.94 13.40 -0.50
CA HIS A 73 -28.13 13.40 0.36
C HIS A 73 -29.22 12.65 -0.41
N VAL A 74 -29.51 11.43 0.02
CA VAL A 74 -30.66 10.68 -0.48
C VAL A 74 -31.89 11.50 -0.09
N HIS A 75 -32.58 12.04 -1.08
CA HIS A 75 -33.90 12.62 -0.88
C HIS A 75 -34.77 11.54 -0.23
N ALA A 76 -35.30 11.80 0.96
CA ALA A 76 -36.26 10.90 1.59
C ALA A 76 -37.46 10.75 0.65
N VAL A 77 -37.60 9.57 0.04
CA VAL A 77 -38.82 9.23 -0.70
C VAL A 77 -39.92 9.07 0.35
N PRO A 78 -41.01 9.87 0.29
CA PRO A 78 -42.12 9.71 1.21
C PRO A 78 -42.71 8.32 1.06
N ALA A 79 -43.01 7.67 2.19
CA ALA A 79 -43.42 6.26 2.31
C ALA A 79 -44.74 5.87 1.61
N ALA A 80 -45.31 6.73 0.76
CA ALA A 80 -46.63 6.56 0.16
C ALA A 80 -46.64 5.80 -1.18
N GLU A 81 -45.48 5.53 -1.79
CA GLU A 81 -45.39 4.80 -3.07
C GLU A 81 -44.74 3.41 -2.92
N ALA A 82 -45.01 2.72 -1.82
CA ALA A 82 -44.76 1.27 -1.78
C ALA A 82 -45.83 0.58 -2.64
N ILE A 83 -45.43 0.10 -3.81
CA ILE A 83 -46.25 -0.76 -4.69
C ILE A 83 -46.62 -2.02 -3.89
N THR A 84 -47.91 -2.17 -3.57
CA THR A 84 -48.47 -3.41 -3.01
C THR A 84 -48.38 -4.50 -4.07
N ILE A 85 -47.62 -5.57 -3.77
CA ILE A 85 -47.67 -6.86 -4.48
C ILE A 85 -48.80 -7.69 -3.89
#